data_AF-A0A231NYA5-F1
#
_entry.id   AF-A0A231NYA5-F1
#
_cell.length_a   1.000
_cell.length_b   1.000
_cell.length_c   1.000
_cell.angle_alpha   90.00
_cell.angle_beta   90.00
_cell.angle_gamma   90.00
#
_symmetry.space_group_name_H-M   'P 1'
#
loop_
_entity.id
_entity.type
_entity.pdbx_description
1 polymer ?
#
loop_
_entity_poly.entity_id
_entity_poly.type
_entity_poly.pdbx_seq_one_letter_code
_entity_poly.pdbx_strand_id
1 'polypeptide(L)'
;MNQQAYKKTYKPLILWLLFFLAASTLMPMGINRIMQEHLKMTWGAGAEVKMILMFMVLAIDGLMWMIYAGEYVYWINGGPSFEEAKAAGSEKRKAYAEAHLKVFLKMTLLCCIYLAISLLFRFPMGIDIVAITAAVVGAAIKTMPIRFD
;
A
#
# COMPACT_ATOMS: atom_id res chain seq x y z
N MET A 1 9.96 27.78 14.97
CA MET A 1 9.30 26.47 14.73
C MET A 1 9.63 25.56 15.89
N ASN A 2 8.64 25.05 16.60
CA ASN A 2 8.84 24.14 17.73
C ASN A 2 9.41 22.83 17.17
N GLN A 3 10.72 22.61 17.30
CA GLN A 3 11.36 21.36 16.86
C GLN A 3 10.90 20.25 17.81
N GLN A 4 9.73 19.68 17.52
CA GLN A 4 9.28 18.48 18.20
C GLN A 4 10.33 17.41 17.91
N ALA A 5 11.04 16.98 18.95
CA ALA A 5 12.15 16.04 18.82
C ALA A 5 11.69 14.81 18.01
N TYR A 6 12.46 14.43 16.98
CA TYR A 6 12.19 13.23 16.20
C TYR A 6 12.31 12.00 17.11
N LYS A 7 11.19 11.32 17.35
CA LYS A 7 11.06 10.24 18.33
C LYS A 7 10.77 8.92 17.64
N LYS A 8 11.49 7.87 18.05
CA LYS A 8 11.25 6.51 17.59
C LYS A 8 9.90 6.02 18.09
N THR A 9 9.07 5.54 17.19
CA THR A 9 7.77 4.94 17.49
C THR A 9 7.42 3.87 16.47
N TYR A 10 6.56 2.93 16.87
CA TYR A 10 5.94 1.93 15.99
C TYR A 10 4.42 1.84 16.20
N LYS A 11 3.85 2.71 17.05
CA LYS A 11 2.40 2.69 17.32
C LYS A 11 1.56 2.84 16.04
N PRO A 12 1.89 3.75 15.10
CA PRO A 12 1.12 3.85 13.86
C PRO A 12 1.29 2.63 12.96
N LEU A 13 2.47 1.98 12.96
CA LEU A 13 2.69 0.72 12.23
C LEU A 13 1.81 -0.41 12.76
N ILE A 14 1.73 -0.56 14.09
CA ILE A 14 0.87 -1.57 14.73
C ILE A 14 -0.60 -1.31 14.38
N LEU A 15 -1.04 -0.05 14.47
CA LEU A 15 -2.40 0.33 14.09
C LEU A 15 -2.67 0.04 12.60
N TRP A 16 -1.69 0.32 11.73
CA TRP A 16 -1.78 0.00 10.31
C TRP A 16 -1.88 -1.50 10.06
N LEU A 17 -1.13 -2.35 10.78
CA LEU A 17 -1.21 -3.81 10.65
C LEU A 17 -2.61 -4.34 11.03
N LEU A 18 -3.19 -3.84 12.13
CA LEU A 18 -4.55 -4.19 12.53
C LEU A 18 -5.56 -3.71 11.50
N PHE A 19 -5.40 -2.48 11.01
CA PHE A 19 -6.24 -1.92 9.96
C PHE A 19 -6.11 -2.70 8.64
N PHE A 20 -4.91 -3.08 8.24
CA PHE A 20 -4.65 -3.85 7.02
C PHE A 20 -5.44 -5.16 7.00
N LEU A 21 -5.38 -5.92 8.10
CA LEU A 21 -6.11 -7.18 8.25
C LEU A 21 -7.62 -6.96 8.19
N ALA A 22 -8.13 -5.99 8.97
CA ALA A 22 -9.57 -5.69 9.02
C ALA A 22 -10.09 -5.13 7.68
N ALA A 23 -9.39 -4.16 7.09
CA ALA A 23 -9.81 -3.50 5.86
C ALA A 23 -9.78 -4.47 4.68
N SER A 24 -8.71 -5.27 4.52
CA SER A 24 -8.58 -6.19 3.39
C SER A 24 -9.54 -7.38 3.45
N THR A 25 -10.19 -7.62 4.59
CA THR A 25 -11.15 -8.74 4.75
C THR A 25 -12.58 -8.24 4.89
N LEU A 26 -12.84 -7.38 5.88
CA LEU A 26 -14.19 -6.92 6.24
C LEU A 26 -14.77 -5.94 5.22
N MET A 27 -13.96 -5.04 4.64
CA MET A 27 -14.50 -4.07 3.67
C MET A 27 -14.97 -4.75 2.37
N PRO A 28 -14.19 -5.65 1.73
CA PRO A 28 -14.68 -6.39 0.56
C PRO A 28 -15.98 -7.17 0.84
N MET A 29 -16.07 -7.84 2.01
CA MET A 29 -17.29 -8.55 2.42
C MET A 29 -18.47 -7.59 2.58
N GLY A 30 -18.28 -6.47 3.27
CA GLY A 30 -19.32 -5.45 3.48
C GLY A 30 -19.79 -4.81 2.17
N ILE A 31 -18.86 -4.44 1.28
CA ILE A 31 -19.17 -3.87 -0.03
C ILE A 31 -19.96 -4.87 -0.87
N ASN A 32 -19.53 -6.13 -0.93
CA ASN A 32 -20.26 -7.17 -1.66
C ASN A 32 -21.68 -7.34 -1.14
N ARG A 33 -21.84 -7.39 0.19
CA ARG A 33 -23.16 -7.50 0.82
C ARG A 33 -24.07 -6.33 0.43
N ILE A 34 -23.56 -5.10 0.55
CA ILE A 34 -24.31 -3.88 0.19
C ILE A 34 -24.71 -3.91 -1.30
N MET A 35 -23.78 -4.28 -2.19
CA MET A 35 -24.02 -4.35 -3.63
C MET A 35 -25.07 -5.40 -4.00
N GLN A 36 -25.06 -6.54 -3.32
CA GLN A 36 -26.04 -7.61 -3.54
C GLN A 36 -27.43 -7.25 -2.97
N GLU A 37 -27.49 -6.83 -1.70
CA GLU A 37 -28.74 -6.59 -0.99
C GLU A 37 -29.46 -5.33 -1.49
N HIS A 38 -28.73 -4.23 -1.72
CA HIS A 38 -29.32 -2.93 -2.04
C HIS A 38 -29.32 -2.60 -3.52
N LEU A 39 -28.29 -3.04 -4.26
CA LEU A 39 -28.11 -2.68 -5.67
C LEU A 39 -28.43 -3.85 -6.62
N LYS A 40 -28.72 -5.04 -6.08
CA LYS A 40 -28.98 -6.28 -6.84
C LYS A 40 -27.90 -6.57 -7.90
N MET A 41 -26.67 -6.09 -7.66
CA MET A 41 -25.54 -6.29 -8.56
C MET A 41 -24.74 -7.50 -8.11
N THR A 42 -24.47 -8.41 -9.04
CA THR A 42 -23.57 -9.54 -8.84
C THR A 42 -22.42 -9.45 -9.83
N TRP A 43 -21.20 -9.39 -9.31
CA TRP A 43 -19.98 -9.12 -10.10
C TRP A 43 -19.33 -10.38 -10.68
N GLY A 44 -20.01 -11.53 -10.61
CA GLY A 44 -19.49 -12.84 -11.01
C GLY A 44 -18.55 -13.47 -9.97
N ALA A 45 -18.19 -14.74 -10.19
CA ALA A 45 -17.28 -15.47 -9.31
C ALA A 45 -15.88 -14.82 -9.30
N GLY A 46 -15.30 -14.66 -8.10
CA GLY A 46 -13.95 -14.11 -7.92
C GLY A 46 -13.86 -12.58 -7.88
N ALA A 47 -14.98 -11.84 -7.95
CA ALA A 47 -14.97 -10.39 -7.77
C ALA A 47 -14.53 -9.95 -6.37
N GLU A 48 -14.89 -10.73 -5.34
CA GLU A 48 -14.40 -10.56 -3.97
C GLU A 48 -12.88 -10.60 -3.86
N VAL A 49 -12.23 -11.53 -4.56
CA VAL A 49 -10.78 -11.67 -4.58
C VAL A 49 -10.14 -10.45 -5.22
N LYS A 50 -10.69 -9.97 -6.34
CA LYS A 50 -10.22 -8.74 -6.99
C LYS A 50 -10.31 -7.52 -6.07
N MET A 51 -11.40 -7.40 -5.30
CA MET A 51 -11.53 -6.35 -4.30
C MET A 51 -10.51 -6.50 -3.16
N ILE A 52 -10.35 -7.70 -2.61
CA ILE A 52 -9.34 -7.98 -1.57
C ILE A 52 -7.95 -7.56 -2.07
N LEU A 53 -7.56 -7.99 -3.27
CA LEU A 53 -6.29 -7.64 -3.90
C LEU A 53 -6.12 -6.12 -4.04
N MET A 54 -7.18 -5.41 -4.45
CA MET A 54 -7.16 -3.94 -4.52
C MET A 54 -6.96 -3.29 -3.15
N PHE A 55 -7.70 -3.73 -2.13
CA PHE A 55 -7.56 -3.20 -0.77
C PHE A 55 -6.17 -3.45 -0.19
N MET A 56 -5.56 -4.60 -0.49
CA MET A 56 -4.17 -4.88 -0.10
C MET A 56 -3.19 -3.89 -0.73
N VAL A 57 -3.33 -3.62 -2.03
CA VAL A 57 -2.50 -2.64 -2.75
C VAL A 57 -2.69 -1.23 -2.18
N LEU A 58 -3.94 -0.79 -1.97
CA LEU A 58 -4.24 0.51 -1.37
C LEU A 58 -3.72 0.63 0.07
N ALA A 59 -3.75 -0.45 0.84
CA ALA A 59 -3.21 -0.43 2.20
C ALA A 59 -1.68 -0.24 2.19
N ILE A 60 -0.96 -0.82 1.22
CA ILE A 60 0.48 -0.57 1.03
C ILE A 60 0.73 0.91 0.72
N ASP A 61 -0.05 1.54 -0.16
CA ASP A 61 0.02 2.98 -0.38
C ASP A 61 -0.24 3.77 0.91
N GLY A 62 -1.22 3.33 1.70
CA GLY A 62 -1.50 3.91 3.02
C GLY A 62 -0.32 3.82 3.99
N LEU A 63 0.42 2.69 3.98
CA LEU A 63 1.65 2.54 4.76
C LEU A 63 2.74 3.51 4.29
N MET A 64 2.96 3.57 2.97
CA MET A 64 3.96 4.45 2.39
C MET A 64 3.64 5.93 2.62
N TRP A 65 2.36 6.30 2.54
CA TRP A 65 1.88 7.62 2.89
C TRP A 65 2.11 7.93 4.37
N MET A 66 1.85 6.98 5.27
CA MET A 66 2.10 7.14 6.70
C MET A 66 3.59 7.34 6.99
N ILE A 67 4.46 6.60 6.30
CA ILE A 67 5.92 6.78 6.37
C ILE A 67 6.32 8.16 5.88
N TYR A 68 5.75 8.64 4.77
CA TYR A 68 6.00 9.98 4.24
C TYR A 68 5.52 11.09 5.19
N ALA A 69 4.27 11.01 5.64
CA ALA A 69 3.64 12.03 6.48
C ALA A 69 4.26 12.11 7.88
N GLY A 70 4.60 10.95 8.46
CA GLY A 70 5.24 10.84 9.78
C GLY A 70 6.77 10.79 9.72
N GLU A 71 7.36 10.85 8.53
CA GLU A 71 8.80 10.79 8.28
C GLU A 71 9.47 9.54 8.87
N TYR A 72 8.75 8.41 8.95
CA TYR A 72 9.21 7.14 9.53
C TYR A 72 10.16 6.37 8.61
N VAL A 73 11.11 7.06 7.96
CA VAL A 73 12.01 6.47 6.95
C VAL A 73 12.84 5.28 7.45
N TYR A 74 13.08 5.20 8.76
CA TYR A 74 13.76 4.07 9.41
C TYR A 74 12.91 2.78 9.47
N TRP A 75 11.64 2.82 9.06
CA TRP A 75 10.81 1.62 8.86
C TRP A 75 11.08 0.95 7.52
N ILE A 76 11.66 1.67 6.55
CA ILE A 76 11.93 1.12 5.23
C ILE A 76 13.11 0.17 5.31
N ASN A 77 12.91 -1.07 4.90
CA ASN A 77 13.99 -2.07 4.89
C ASN A 77 15.09 -1.66 3.91
N GLY A 78 16.36 -1.76 4.33
CA GLY A 78 17.50 -1.23 3.58
C GLY A 78 17.61 0.30 3.59
N GLY A 79 16.73 1.01 4.31
CA GLY A 79 16.78 2.45 4.53
C GLY A 79 17.71 2.88 5.68
N PRO A 80 17.67 4.17 6.06
CA PRO A 80 18.56 4.70 7.10
C PRO A 80 18.22 4.13 8.47
N SER A 81 19.23 4.07 9.34
CA SER A 81 19.03 3.84 10.77
C SER A 81 18.21 4.98 11.39
N PHE A 82 17.65 4.74 12.58
CA PHE A 82 16.92 5.78 13.31
C PHE A 82 17.82 6.99 13.63
N GLU A 83 19.10 6.78 13.97
CA GLU A 83 20.02 7.87 14.29
C GLU A 83 20.38 8.70 13.04
N GLU A 84 20.58 8.05 11.89
CA GLU A 84 20.78 8.75 10.61
C GLU A 84 19.54 9.56 10.22
N ALA A 85 18.36 8.97 10.34
CA ALA A 85 17.10 9.64 10.08
C ALA A 85 16.88 10.83 11.02
N LYS A 86 17.24 10.70 12.30
CA LYS A 86 17.13 11.75 13.33
C LYS A 86 18.10 12.91 13.07
N ALA A 87 19.33 12.61 12.62
CA ALA A 87 20.33 13.60 12.26
C ALA A 87 19.98 14.36 10.97
N ALA A 88 19.19 13.75 10.09
CA ALA A 88 18.74 14.37 8.85
C ALA A 88 17.66 15.45 9.05
N GLY A 89 17.56 16.38 8.10
CA GLY A 89 16.44 17.32 8.01
C GLY A 89 15.14 16.66 7.54
N SER A 90 14.00 17.28 7.87
CA SER A 90 12.67 16.83 7.42
C SER A 90 12.57 16.74 5.89
N GLU A 91 13.16 17.70 5.18
CA GLU A 91 13.18 17.73 3.71
C GLU A 91 13.82 16.45 3.13
N LYS A 92 15.00 16.06 3.62
CA LYS A 92 15.69 14.84 3.20
C LYS A 92 14.86 13.58 3.49
N ARG A 93 14.27 13.48 4.70
CA ARG A 93 13.39 12.35 5.06
C ARG A 93 12.17 12.27 4.15
N LYS A 94 11.52 13.40 3.87
CA LYS A 94 10.34 13.46 3.00
C LYS A 94 10.68 13.12 1.56
N ALA A 95 11.78 13.64 1.01
CA ALA A 95 12.22 13.32 -0.34
C ALA A 95 12.46 11.80 -0.52
N TYR A 96 13.13 11.17 0.45
CA TYR A 96 13.37 9.72 0.44
C TYR A 96 12.06 8.92 0.51
N ALA A 97 11.16 9.25 1.43
CA ALA A 97 9.87 8.58 1.56
C ALA A 97 8.96 8.80 0.34
N GLU A 98 8.95 10.02 -0.21
CA GLU A 98 8.17 10.37 -1.40
C GLU A 98 8.63 9.57 -2.62
N ALA A 99 9.94 9.38 -2.80
CA ALA A 99 10.48 8.56 -3.88
C ALA A 99 9.94 7.13 -3.83
N HIS A 100 9.85 6.53 -2.64
CA HIS A 100 9.26 5.20 -2.46
C HIS A 100 7.74 5.21 -2.71
N LEU A 101 7.02 6.18 -2.13
CA LEU A 101 5.58 6.32 -2.31
C LEU A 101 5.21 6.46 -3.80
N LYS A 102 5.96 7.24 -4.59
CA LYS A 102 5.74 7.39 -6.03
C LYS A 102 5.85 6.07 -6.79
N VAL A 103 6.71 5.15 -6.35
CA VAL A 103 6.83 3.83 -6.98
C VAL A 103 5.58 3.00 -6.72
N PHE A 104 5.10 2.96 -5.47
CA PHE A 104 3.91 2.20 -5.11
C PHE A 104 2.63 2.80 -5.72
N LEU A 105 2.46 4.12 -5.74
CA LEU A 105 1.31 4.77 -6.40
C LEU A 105 1.24 4.45 -7.91
N LYS A 106 2.39 4.40 -8.59
CA LYS A 106 2.47 3.99 -10.01
C LYS A 106 2.09 2.52 -10.18
N MET A 107 2.52 1.66 -9.27
CA MET A 107 2.14 0.24 -9.26
C MET A 107 0.64 0.08 -9.01
N THR A 108 0.06 0.83 -8.08
CA THR A 108 -1.38 0.84 -7.82
C THR A 108 -2.17 1.22 -9.06
N LEU A 109 -1.77 2.26 -9.79
CA LEU A 109 -2.42 2.64 -11.04
C LEU A 109 -2.38 1.49 -12.07
N LEU A 110 -1.25 0.80 -12.20
CA LEU A 110 -1.12 -0.38 -13.08
C LEU A 110 -2.07 -1.51 -12.64
N CYS A 111 -2.13 -1.80 -11.34
CA CYS A 111 -3.02 -2.78 -10.75
C CYS A 111 -4.50 -2.43 -10.97
N CYS A 112 -4.88 -1.15 -10.85
CA CYS A 112 -6.24 -0.69 -11.14
C CYS A 112 -6.63 -0.97 -12.59
N ILE A 113 -5.77 -0.62 -13.53
CA ILE A 113 -5.99 -0.85 -14.96
C ILE A 113 -6.09 -2.35 -15.24
N TYR A 114 -5.14 -3.14 -14.71
CA TYR A 114 -5.14 -4.59 -14.86
C TYR A 114 -6.42 -5.23 -14.32
N LEU A 115 -6.84 -4.87 -13.10
CA LEU A 115 -8.05 -5.45 -12.49
C LEU A 115 -9.33 -5.05 -13.22
N ALA A 116 -9.39 -3.84 -13.79
CA ALA A 116 -10.51 -3.43 -14.64
C ALA A 116 -10.58 -4.27 -15.93
N ILE A 117 -9.44 -4.52 -16.58
CA ILE A 117 -9.33 -5.42 -17.75
C ILE A 117 -9.72 -6.85 -17.35
N SER A 118 -9.16 -7.35 -16.26
CA SER A 118 -9.46 -8.70 -15.74
C SER A 118 -10.95 -8.88 -15.43
N LEU A 119 -11.62 -7.85 -14.91
CA LEU A 119 -13.07 -7.86 -14.70
C LEU A 119 -13.84 -7.91 -16.03
N LEU A 120 -13.45 -7.10 -17.02
CA LEU A 120 -14.09 -7.05 -18.33
C LEU A 120 -13.98 -8.38 -19.10
N PHE A 121 -12.81 -9.01 -19.06
CA PHE A 121 -12.52 -10.27 -19.76
C PHE A 121 -12.70 -11.52 -18.88
N ARG A 122 -13.13 -11.37 -17.62
CA ARG A 122 -13.38 -12.45 -16.66
C ARG A 122 -12.19 -13.39 -16.46
N PHE A 123 -11.00 -12.85 -16.23
CA PHE A 123 -9.84 -13.69 -15.99
C PHE A 123 -10.00 -14.54 -14.71
N PRO A 124 -9.44 -15.76 -14.71
CA PRO A 124 -9.38 -16.62 -13.53
C PRO A 124 -8.70 -15.93 -12.35
N MET A 125 -9.25 -16.13 -11.14
CA MET A 125 -8.71 -15.52 -9.91
C MET A 125 -7.22 -15.84 -9.65
N GLY A 126 -6.76 -17.04 -10.03
CA GLY A 126 -5.36 -17.42 -9.85
C GLY A 126 -4.39 -16.54 -10.65
N ILE A 127 -4.81 -16.12 -11.86
CA ILE A 127 -4.02 -15.22 -12.70
C ILE A 127 -3.94 -13.83 -12.03
N ASP A 128 -5.05 -13.34 -11.48
CA ASP A 128 -5.06 -12.05 -10.77
C ASP A 128 -4.15 -12.04 -9.55
N ILE A 129 -4.19 -13.11 -8.75
CA ILE A 129 -3.32 -13.24 -7.57
C ILE A 129 -1.85 -13.16 -8.00
N VAL A 130 -1.45 -13.96 -8.99
CA VAL A 130 -0.07 -13.97 -9.48
C VAL A 130 0.33 -12.61 -10.06
N ALA A 131 -0.52 -11.99 -10.88
CA ALA A 131 -0.22 -10.71 -11.52
C ALA A 131 -0.05 -9.58 -10.49
N ILE A 132 -0.96 -9.47 -9.52
CA ILE A 132 -0.89 -8.45 -8.47
C ILE A 132 0.31 -8.70 -7.55
N THR A 133 0.56 -9.95 -7.14
CA THR A 133 1.75 -10.28 -6.33
C THR A 133 3.03 -9.92 -7.06
N ALA A 134 3.15 -10.25 -8.36
CA ALA A 134 4.31 -9.89 -9.16
C ALA A 134 4.50 -8.37 -9.28
N ALA A 135 3.41 -7.60 -9.42
CA ALA A 135 3.45 -6.15 -9.44
C ALA A 135 3.96 -5.56 -8.12
N VAL A 136 3.47 -6.06 -6.97
CA VAL A 136 3.93 -5.62 -5.64
C VAL A 136 5.42 -5.96 -5.43
N VAL A 137 5.84 -7.19 -5.73
CA VAL A 137 7.24 -7.61 -5.62
C VAL A 137 8.14 -6.77 -6.55
N GLY A 138 7.71 -6.55 -7.79
CA GLY A 138 8.42 -5.70 -8.75
C GLY A 138 8.56 -4.26 -8.26
N ALA A 139 7.52 -3.69 -7.64
CA ALA A 139 7.59 -2.37 -7.03
C ALA A 139 8.57 -2.34 -5.84
N ALA A 140 8.54 -3.34 -4.97
CA ALA A 140 9.47 -3.45 -3.85
C ALA A 140 10.92 -3.52 -4.33
N ILE A 141 11.23 -4.39 -5.31
CA ILE A 141 12.57 -4.47 -5.92
C ILE A 141 12.98 -3.12 -6.53
N LYS A 142 12.07 -2.45 -7.24
CA LYS A 142 12.31 -1.14 -7.85
C LYS A 142 12.63 -0.05 -6.84
N THR A 143 12.22 -0.19 -5.57
CA THR A 143 12.59 0.76 -4.51
C THR A 143 13.99 0.54 -3.93
N MET A 144 14.58 -0.65 -4.07
CA MET A 144 15.89 -0.96 -3.46
C MET A 144 17.05 -0.05 -3.90
N PRO A 145 17.11 0.46 -5.15
CA PRO A 145 18.16 1.40 -5.56
C PRO A 145 17.99 2.82 -5.00
N ILE A 146 16.85 3.16 -4.40
CA ILE A 146 16.61 4.50 -3.84
C ILE A 146 17.47 4.62 -2.58
N ARG A 147 18.43 5.54 -2.60
CA ARG A 147 19.37 5.74 -1.50
C ARG A 147 18.99 6.93 -0.62
N PHE A 148 19.44 6.88 0.63
CA PHE A 148 19.24 7.95 1.61
C PHE A 148 20.45 8.92 1.62
N ASP A 149 20.71 9.54 0.48
CA ASP A 149 21.89 10.38 0.24
C ASP A 149 21.68 11.84 0.61
#